data_AF-A0A3A0DJG9-F1
#
_entry.id   AF-A0A3A0DJG9-F1
#
_cell.length_a   1.000
_cell.length_b   1.000
_cell.length_c   1.000
_cell.angle_alpha   90.00
_cell.angle_beta   90.00
_cell.angle_gamma   90.00
#
_symmetry.space_group_name_H-M   'P 1'
#
loop_
_entity.id
_entity.type
_entity.pdbx_description
1 polymer ?
#
loop_
_entity_poly.entity_id
_entity_poly.type
_entity_poly.pdbx_seq_one_letter_code
_entity_poly.pdbx_strand_id
1 'polypeptide(L)'
;MSVELYFNNEHASVTPGSSLFEYAESLGIRVPTSCLKQGKCKECLVEIVAGGECLSAPVAQEDHLLDNFRLSCRTRLVTDSGVVRCHTLRRGDMRIEKRAMRLPVQHQNLQLDPAVTREGERILLDGEIIDRRSGPIHGLAVDLGTTTVVIRLLNLETGEIIADAALENPQRFGGSEVMSRIHYDSTHRGKLLQRTLARYVNHAIEEFPVHPASIYEVVVAGNSTMRDLFFRLDVYSIGQSPYQSITELERAGGLRTTTSLTAPARRLLLRLNPKARAYGLPIISGHVGADAAACMLAVDIANAERLVAIMDIGTNTELIVGNKDKILAASCPAGPAFEGGNISCGMPGLPGAIERVRINDEGKADCSVIEGNEPQGICGSGLIDLLSELLRTGHLNTLGRFEHGDKRFVLHENGARPIYLNESDINELAQAKGANVAGLQIVFDEYGIGFEDLEVFYLAGGFGRHLNVEAAKRIGLIPNIDNTKILQVGNAAIEGACTALLSRSKRVELEDLVKRVRHCRLETHPGFFDYFVEGCQFKPFETMIQ
;
A
#
# COMPACT_ATOMS: atom_id res chain seq x y z
N MET A 1 -7.99 -37.39 17.68
CA MET A 1 -7.84 -36.06 18.29
C MET A 1 -6.80 -35.34 17.48
N SER A 2 -7.25 -34.41 16.64
CA SER A 2 -6.42 -33.61 15.76
C SER A 2 -6.98 -32.19 15.70
N VAL A 3 -6.10 -31.23 15.41
CA VAL A 3 -6.46 -29.83 15.19
C VAL A 3 -6.43 -29.58 13.70
N GLU A 4 -7.46 -28.92 13.19
CA GLU A 4 -7.46 -28.44 11.81
C GLU A 4 -6.63 -27.16 11.73
N LEU A 5 -5.45 -27.22 11.10
CA LEU A 5 -4.56 -26.10 10.90
C LEU A 5 -4.70 -25.58 9.47
N TYR A 6 -5.15 -24.35 9.33
CA TYR A 6 -5.12 -23.58 8.09
C TYR A 6 -3.94 -22.61 8.15
N PHE A 7 -3.00 -22.74 7.23
CA PHE A 7 -1.79 -21.93 7.17
C PHE A 7 -1.64 -21.35 5.77
N ASN A 8 -1.72 -20.02 5.62
CA ASN A 8 -1.88 -19.38 4.31
C ASN A 8 -3.08 -20.01 3.57
N ASN A 9 -2.86 -20.56 2.36
CA ASN A 9 -3.87 -21.24 1.54
C ASN A 9 -3.85 -22.78 1.72
N GLU A 10 -2.95 -23.31 2.55
CA GLU A 10 -2.84 -24.75 2.81
C GLU A 10 -3.62 -25.13 4.06
N HIS A 11 -4.06 -26.39 4.12
CA HIS A 11 -4.72 -26.94 5.31
C HIS A 11 -4.23 -28.35 5.61
N ALA A 12 -4.14 -28.70 6.89
CA ALA A 12 -3.88 -30.05 7.34
C ALA A 12 -4.48 -30.34 8.71
N SER A 13 -4.87 -31.59 8.92
CA SER A 13 -5.19 -32.11 10.25
C SER A 13 -3.90 -32.53 10.95
N VAL A 14 -3.55 -31.85 12.05
CA VAL A 14 -2.26 -31.99 12.73
C VAL A 14 -2.43 -32.43 14.19
N THR A 15 -1.44 -33.12 14.74
CA THR A 15 -1.37 -33.48 16.17
C THR A 15 -0.60 -32.42 16.94
N PRO A 16 -0.94 -32.08 18.21
CA PRO A 16 -0.23 -31.06 18.99
C PRO A 16 1.23 -31.42 19.26
N GLY A 17 2.01 -30.39 19.66
CA GLY A 17 3.39 -30.53 20.14
C GLY A 17 4.43 -29.80 19.28
N SER A 18 4.24 -29.72 17.95
CA SER A 18 5.16 -29.00 17.08
C SER A 18 4.88 -27.50 17.06
N SER A 19 5.88 -26.73 16.63
CA SER A 19 5.76 -25.30 16.41
C SER A 19 5.00 -25.00 15.11
N LEU A 20 4.36 -23.83 15.03
CA LEU A 20 3.78 -23.34 13.78
C LEU A 20 4.81 -23.30 12.65
N PHE A 21 6.09 -23.03 12.95
CA PHE A 21 7.16 -23.08 11.96
C PHE A 21 7.35 -24.49 11.36
N GLU A 22 7.39 -25.52 12.21
CA GLU A 22 7.56 -26.91 11.76
C GLU A 22 6.35 -27.39 10.95
N TYR A 23 5.14 -27.00 11.33
CA TYR A 23 3.96 -27.28 10.50
C TYR A 23 4.00 -26.55 9.16
N ALA A 24 4.43 -25.28 9.13
CA ALA A 24 4.59 -24.54 7.89
C ALA A 24 5.56 -25.26 6.93
N GLU A 25 6.72 -25.72 7.42
CA GLU A 25 7.65 -26.53 6.62
C GLU A 25 7.01 -27.82 6.10
N SER A 26 6.21 -28.51 6.92
CA SER A 26 5.51 -29.73 6.49
C SER A 26 4.46 -29.48 5.40
N LEU A 27 3.92 -28.26 5.34
CA LEU A 27 2.98 -27.80 4.32
C LEU A 27 3.69 -27.18 3.10
N GLY A 28 5.03 -27.18 3.05
CA GLY A 28 5.79 -26.53 1.98
C GLY A 28 5.78 -25.00 2.03
N ILE A 29 5.30 -24.40 3.13
CA ILE A 29 5.23 -22.96 3.32
C ILE A 29 6.58 -22.45 3.82
N ARG A 30 7.21 -21.56 3.04
CA ARG A 30 8.48 -20.95 3.40
C ARG A 30 8.27 -19.80 4.39
N VAL A 31 8.64 -20.02 5.65
CA VAL A 31 8.68 -18.96 6.68
C VAL A 31 10.10 -18.38 6.79
N PRO A 32 10.29 -17.04 6.68
CA PRO A 32 11.59 -16.41 6.83
C PRO A 32 12.25 -16.69 8.20
N THR A 33 13.55 -17.03 8.20
CA THR A 33 14.34 -17.17 9.42
C THR A 33 15.83 -17.04 9.17
N SER A 34 16.51 -16.20 9.96
CA SER A 34 17.98 -16.10 9.98
C SER A 34 18.60 -16.54 11.31
N CYS A 35 17.80 -16.96 12.31
CA CYS A 35 18.30 -17.36 13.64
C CYS A 35 18.14 -18.85 13.96
N LEU A 36 17.91 -19.70 12.96
CA LEU A 36 17.67 -21.13 13.14
C LEU A 36 16.59 -21.40 14.20
N LYS A 37 15.43 -20.75 14.06
CA LYS A 37 14.23 -20.97 14.90
C LYS A 37 14.40 -20.60 16.39
N GLN A 38 15.42 -19.81 16.74
CA GLN A 38 15.65 -19.36 18.14
C GLN A 38 14.80 -18.16 18.59
N GLY A 39 13.94 -17.60 17.73
CA GLY A 39 13.14 -16.41 18.04
C GLY A 39 13.93 -15.09 18.15
N LYS A 40 15.23 -15.09 17.81
CA LYS A 40 16.09 -13.90 17.94
C LYS A 40 16.06 -12.98 16.71
N CYS A 41 15.82 -13.53 15.51
CA CYS A 41 15.81 -12.74 14.27
C CYS A 41 14.53 -11.90 14.12
N LYS A 42 13.42 -12.33 14.73
CA LYS A 42 12.08 -11.72 14.60
C LYS A 42 11.52 -11.72 13.16
N GLU A 43 11.95 -12.69 12.35
CA GLU A 43 11.52 -12.85 10.95
C GLU A 43 10.39 -13.86 10.80
N CYS A 44 10.25 -14.81 11.73
CA CYS A 44 9.28 -15.91 11.66
C CYS A 44 7.85 -15.44 12.02
N LEU A 45 7.47 -14.24 11.59
CA LEU A 45 6.20 -13.59 11.91
C LEU A 45 5.02 -14.29 11.25
N VAL A 46 4.01 -14.59 12.06
CA VAL A 46 2.70 -15.06 11.61
C VAL A 46 1.60 -14.29 12.32
N GLU A 47 0.53 -14.01 11.60
CA GLU A 47 -0.68 -13.44 12.18
C GLU A 47 -1.66 -14.58 12.47
N ILE A 48 -2.24 -14.60 13.66
CA ILE A 48 -3.24 -15.59 14.08
C ILE A 48 -4.63 -15.03 13.84
N VAL A 49 -5.35 -15.60 12.88
CA VAL A 49 -6.70 -15.16 12.51
C VAL A 49 -7.76 -15.80 13.40
N ALA A 50 -7.54 -17.06 13.81
CA ALA A 50 -8.45 -17.79 14.69
C ALA A 50 -7.71 -18.91 15.42
N GLY A 51 -8.26 -19.38 16.54
CA GLY A 51 -7.71 -20.50 17.30
C GLY A 51 -6.52 -20.14 18.16
N GLY A 52 -6.41 -18.89 18.63
CA GLY A 52 -5.33 -18.46 19.51
C GLY A 52 -5.28 -19.23 20.82
N GLU A 53 -6.43 -19.69 21.30
CA GLU A 53 -6.61 -20.56 22.47
C GLU A 53 -6.02 -21.97 22.29
N CYS A 54 -5.82 -22.42 21.05
CA CYS A 54 -5.16 -23.68 20.74
C CYS A 54 -3.62 -23.59 20.79
N LEU A 55 -3.07 -22.40 20.98
CA LEU A 55 -1.64 -22.11 20.90
C LEU A 55 -1.01 -21.91 22.28
N SER A 56 0.28 -22.17 22.38
CA SER A 56 1.06 -21.90 23.59
C SER A 56 1.01 -20.42 23.96
N ALA A 57 1.08 -20.13 25.26
CA ALA A 57 1.19 -18.76 25.76
C ALA A 57 2.39 -18.02 25.11
N PRO A 58 2.29 -16.69 24.91
CA PRO A 58 3.40 -15.89 24.42
C PRO A 58 4.66 -16.02 25.29
N VAL A 59 5.82 -16.00 24.65
CA VAL A 59 7.14 -16.03 25.32
C VAL A 59 7.82 -14.67 25.26
N ALA A 60 8.83 -14.42 26.11
CA ALA A 60 9.54 -13.13 26.17
C ALA A 60 10.12 -12.63 24.82
N GLN A 61 10.43 -13.55 23.89
CA GLN A 61 10.86 -13.17 22.55
C GLN A 61 9.76 -12.44 21.75
N GLU A 62 8.50 -12.60 22.13
CA GLU A 62 7.29 -12.08 21.49
C GLU A 62 6.78 -10.78 22.13
N ASP A 63 7.37 -10.29 23.24
CA ASP A 63 6.93 -9.08 23.98
C ASP A 63 6.81 -7.79 23.14
N HIS A 64 7.42 -7.79 21.96
CA HIS A 64 7.43 -6.66 21.04
C HIS A 64 6.30 -6.74 19.99
N LEU A 65 5.58 -7.84 19.91
CA LEU A 65 4.48 -8.03 18.97
C LEU A 65 3.20 -7.50 19.60
N LEU A 66 2.40 -6.79 18.81
CA LEU A 66 1.06 -6.39 19.20
C LEU A 66 0.02 -7.37 18.64
N ASP A 67 -1.20 -7.24 19.14
CA ASP A 67 -2.40 -7.90 18.64
C ASP A 67 -2.26 -9.44 18.57
N ASN A 68 -2.56 -9.98 17.39
CA ASN A 68 -2.62 -11.40 17.09
C ASN A 68 -1.34 -11.91 16.39
N PHE A 69 -0.24 -11.16 16.45
CA PHE A 69 1.03 -11.59 15.86
C PHE A 69 1.84 -12.49 16.79
N ARG A 70 2.43 -13.52 16.21
CA ARG A 70 3.26 -14.50 16.91
C ARG A 70 4.54 -14.79 16.14
N LEU A 71 5.56 -15.26 16.85
CA LEU A 71 6.73 -15.88 16.22
C LEU A 71 6.41 -17.36 16.02
N SER A 72 6.23 -17.80 14.78
CA SER A 72 5.86 -19.19 14.45
C SER A 72 6.86 -20.21 14.98
N CYS A 73 8.13 -19.82 15.07
CA CYS A 73 9.22 -20.64 15.62
C CYS A 73 9.20 -20.75 17.15
N ARG A 74 8.38 -19.95 17.84
CA ARG A 74 8.20 -19.96 19.31
C ARG A 74 6.79 -20.35 19.73
N THR A 75 5.85 -20.43 18.79
CA THR A 75 4.45 -20.74 19.04
C THR A 75 4.18 -22.20 18.73
N ARG A 76 3.70 -22.96 19.71
CA ARG A 76 3.37 -24.38 19.58
C ARG A 76 1.88 -24.62 19.65
N LEU A 77 1.42 -25.65 18.95
CA LEU A 77 0.06 -26.15 19.10
C LEU A 77 -0.03 -27.00 20.38
N VAL A 78 -0.97 -26.69 21.28
CA VAL A 78 -1.05 -27.30 22.62
C VAL A 78 -2.34 -28.04 22.91
N THR A 79 -3.36 -27.94 22.05
CA THR A 79 -4.64 -28.63 22.24
C THR A 79 -4.78 -29.85 21.33
N ASP A 80 -5.54 -30.84 21.80
CA ASP A 80 -5.79 -32.11 21.09
C ASP A 80 -6.94 -32.01 20.06
N SER A 81 -7.70 -30.92 20.09
CA SER A 81 -8.75 -30.60 19.12
C SER A 81 -8.93 -29.08 19.01
N GLY A 82 -9.52 -28.64 17.91
CA GLY A 82 -9.75 -27.22 17.63
C GLY A 82 -9.44 -26.87 16.18
N VAL A 83 -9.49 -25.57 15.88
CA VAL A 83 -9.17 -25.04 14.55
C VAL A 83 -8.24 -23.86 14.72
N VAL A 84 -7.05 -23.92 14.13
CA VAL A 84 -6.10 -22.80 14.09
C VAL A 84 -6.07 -22.26 12.68
N ARG A 85 -6.16 -20.93 12.55
CA ARG A 85 -5.95 -20.25 11.27
C ARG A 85 -4.88 -19.20 11.45
N CYS A 86 -3.81 -19.30 10.67
CA CYS A 86 -2.75 -18.32 10.65
C CYS A 86 -2.18 -18.14 9.25
N HIS A 87 -1.41 -17.09 9.06
CA HIS A 87 -0.71 -16.89 7.80
C HIS A 87 0.58 -16.12 8.01
N THR A 88 1.52 -16.32 7.10
CA THR A 88 2.73 -15.50 6.98
C THR A 88 2.39 -14.16 6.34
N LEU A 89 3.31 -13.21 6.44
CA LEU A 89 3.26 -11.93 5.70
C LEU A 89 3.46 -12.08 4.17
N ARG A 90 3.47 -13.33 3.68
CA ARG A 90 3.48 -13.71 2.26
C ARG A 90 2.34 -14.72 2.05
N ARG A 91 1.09 -14.24 2.05
CA ARG A 91 -0.13 -15.08 1.95
C ARG A 91 -0.32 -15.77 0.59
N GLY A 92 0.56 -15.50 -0.38
CA GLY A 92 0.55 -16.02 -1.75
C GLY A 92 1.32 -15.05 -2.67
N ASP A 93 1.40 -15.37 -3.96
CA ASP A 93 1.92 -14.41 -4.94
C ASP A 93 0.93 -13.25 -5.06
N MET A 94 1.24 -12.11 -4.44
CA MET A 94 0.47 -10.90 -4.69
C MET A 94 0.53 -10.57 -6.17
N ARG A 95 -0.63 -10.26 -6.76
CA ARG A 95 -0.69 -9.81 -8.16
C ARG A 95 0.06 -8.50 -8.29
N ILE A 96 1.28 -8.57 -8.81
CA ILE A 96 2.05 -7.37 -9.15
C ILE A 96 1.69 -6.99 -10.56
N GLU A 97 1.11 -5.81 -10.70
CA GLU A 97 0.83 -5.24 -12.00
C GLU A 97 2.15 -4.97 -12.73
N LYS A 98 2.43 -5.77 -13.77
CA LYS A 98 3.69 -5.70 -14.51
C LYS A 98 3.89 -4.36 -15.23
N ARG A 99 2.80 -3.62 -15.50
CA ARG A 99 2.81 -2.29 -16.15
C ARG A 99 1.60 -1.45 -15.77
N ALA A 100 1.83 -0.18 -15.43
CA ALA A 100 0.80 0.84 -15.54
C ALA A 100 0.37 1.07 -16.99
N MET A 101 -0.88 1.44 -17.21
CA MET A 101 -1.44 1.69 -18.54
C MET A 101 -1.80 3.17 -18.70
N ARG A 102 -1.66 3.68 -19.94
CA ARG A 102 -2.15 5.03 -20.32
C ARG A 102 -1.52 6.19 -19.55
N LEU A 103 -0.36 5.96 -18.91
CA LEU A 103 0.48 7.03 -18.39
C LEU A 103 1.20 7.74 -19.55
N PRO A 104 1.38 9.08 -19.48
CA PRO A 104 2.14 9.83 -20.45
C PRO A 104 3.63 9.50 -20.41
N VAL A 105 4.19 9.27 -19.21
CA VAL A 105 5.55 8.78 -19.05
C VAL A 105 5.55 7.26 -19.08
N GLN A 106 6.25 6.69 -20.06
CA GLN A 106 6.55 5.26 -20.10
C GLN A 106 8.06 5.09 -20.12
N HIS A 107 8.60 4.14 -19.34
CA HIS A 107 10.05 3.90 -19.25
C HIS A 107 10.73 3.68 -20.61
N GLN A 108 10.00 3.15 -21.60
CA GLN A 108 10.51 2.90 -22.94
C GLN A 108 10.79 4.17 -23.75
N ASN A 109 10.15 5.30 -23.39
CA ASN A 109 10.30 6.59 -24.07
C ASN A 109 11.08 7.61 -23.21
N LEU A 110 11.58 7.20 -22.04
CA LEU A 110 12.36 8.05 -21.15
C LEU A 110 13.81 8.10 -21.64
N GLN A 111 14.37 9.31 -21.77
CA GLN A 111 15.81 9.47 -21.94
C GLN A 111 16.51 9.01 -20.66
N LEU A 112 17.25 7.90 -20.74
CA LEU A 112 17.96 7.34 -19.61
C LEU A 112 19.10 8.29 -19.17
N ASP A 113 19.05 8.67 -17.90
CA ASP A 113 20.08 9.42 -17.18
C ASP A 113 20.17 8.87 -15.74
N PRO A 114 20.41 7.56 -15.55
CA PRO A 114 20.51 6.99 -14.22
C PRO A 114 21.73 7.56 -13.50
N ALA A 115 21.67 7.62 -12.17
CA ALA A 115 22.83 8.05 -11.39
C ALA A 115 24.00 7.06 -11.42
N VAL A 116 23.69 5.78 -11.65
CA VAL A 116 24.70 4.73 -11.84
C VAL A 116 24.93 4.54 -13.33
N THR A 117 26.16 4.76 -13.79
CA THR A 117 26.53 4.67 -15.21
C THR A 117 27.76 3.79 -15.42
N ARG A 118 28.05 3.46 -16.68
CA ARG A 118 29.20 2.64 -17.08
C ARG A 118 30.14 3.41 -18.01
N GLU A 119 31.44 3.34 -17.74
CA GLU A 119 32.51 3.75 -18.65
C GLU A 119 33.53 2.62 -18.85
N GLY A 120 33.30 1.80 -19.88
CA GLY A 120 34.04 0.56 -20.09
C GLY A 120 33.76 -0.44 -18.96
N GLU A 121 34.79 -0.84 -18.22
CA GLU A 121 34.63 -1.74 -17.07
C GLU A 121 34.31 -1.00 -15.76
N ARG A 122 34.40 0.32 -15.75
CA ARG A 122 34.17 1.14 -14.55
C ARG A 122 32.68 1.41 -14.39
N ILE A 123 32.17 1.18 -13.19
CA ILE A 123 30.81 1.54 -12.79
C ILE A 123 30.92 2.76 -11.90
N LEU A 124 30.17 3.81 -12.24
CA LEU A 124 30.21 5.09 -11.58
C LEU A 124 28.87 5.36 -10.88
N LEU A 125 28.90 6.04 -9.75
CA LEU A 125 27.74 6.61 -9.09
C LEU A 125 27.95 8.13 -9.02
N ASP A 126 27.09 8.89 -9.67
CA ASP A 126 27.23 10.34 -9.85
C ASP A 126 28.61 10.76 -10.42
N GLY A 127 29.20 9.93 -11.27
CA GLY A 127 30.51 10.18 -11.87
C GLY A 127 31.71 9.72 -11.02
N GLU A 128 31.50 9.19 -9.82
CA GLU A 128 32.58 8.60 -9.02
C GLU A 128 32.66 7.08 -9.25
N ILE A 129 33.86 6.55 -9.51
CA ILE A 129 34.07 5.11 -9.70
C ILE A 129 33.82 4.37 -8.38
N ILE A 130 32.82 3.49 -8.37
CA ILE A 130 32.45 2.70 -7.19
C ILE A 130 32.73 1.21 -7.34
N ASP A 131 32.85 0.70 -8.56
CA ASP A 131 33.08 -0.72 -8.83
C ASP A 131 33.74 -0.93 -10.21
N ARG A 132 34.29 -2.12 -10.43
CA ARG A 132 34.87 -2.56 -11.70
C ARG A 132 34.40 -3.98 -12.00
N ARG A 133 33.41 -4.10 -12.88
CA ARG A 133 32.74 -5.37 -13.18
C ARG A 133 32.15 -5.37 -14.59
N SER A 134 32.22 -6.52 -15.24
CA SER A 134 31.49 -6.84 -16.48
C SER A 134 30.08 -7.37 -16.17
N GLY A 135 29.13 -7.08 -17.05
CA GLY A 135 27.72 -7.50 -16.92
C GLY A 135 26.76 -6.35 -16.58
N PRO A 136 25.45 -6.61 -16.51
CA PRO A 136 24.45 -5.55 -16.33
C PRO A 136 24.57 -4.83 -14.98
N ILE A 137 24.26 -3.54 -14.97
CA ILE A 137 24.04 -2.76 -13.75
C ILE A 137 22.56 -2.69 -13.41
N HIS A 138 22.20 -3.01 -12.16
CA HIS A 138 20.81 -3.02 -11.73
C HIS A 138 20.53 -1.96 -10.67
N GLY A 139 19.26 -1.58 -10.58
CA GLY A 139 18.72 -0.79 -9.49
C GLY A 139 17.34 -1.28 -9.08
N LEU A 140 16.89 -0.84 -7.91
CA LEU A 140 15.57 -1.15 -7.37
C LEU A 140 14.74 0.12 -7.29
N ALA A 141 13.50 0.06 -7.76
CA ALA A 141 12.45 1.00 -7.37
C ALA A 141 11.58 0.33 -6.31
N VAL A 142 11.26 1.05 -5.24
CA VAL A 142 10.46 0.55 -4.12
C VAL A 142 9.32 1.51 -3.87
N ASP A 143 8.10 0.99 -3.95
CA ASP A 143 6.92 1.64 -3.39
C ASP A 143 6.65 1.02 -2.01
N LEU A 144 6.86 1.83 -0.98
CA LEU A 144 6.76 1.45 0.42
C LEU A 144 5.43 1.96 1.00
N GLY A 145 4.36 1.26 0.66
CA GLY A 145 3.03 1.50 1.20
C GLY A 145 2.86 1.01 2.64
N THR A 146 1.81 1.49 3.31
CA THR A 146 1.48 1.07 4.68
C THR A 146 1.09 -0.41 4.70
N THR A 147 0.23 -0.86 3.80
CA THR A 147 -0.21 -2.28 3.71
C THR A 147 0.73 -3.15 2.88
N THR A 148 1.23 -2.63 1.76
CA THR A 148 1.94 -3.40 0.74
C THR A 148 3.27 -2.76 0.39
N VAL A 149 4.30 -3.57 0.20
CA VAL A 149 5.60 -3.12 -0.34
C VAL A 149 5.77 -3.74 -1.72
N VAL A 150 6.00 -2.92 -2.73
CA VAL A 150 6.29 -3.34 -4.10
C VAL A 150 7.74 -2.99 -4.43
N ILE A 151 8.49 -3.94 -4.97
CA ILE A 151 9.90 -3.80 -5.34
C ILE A 151 10.03 -4.21 -6.81
N ARG A 152 10.56 -3.31 -7.63
CA ARG A 152 10.84 -3.56 -9.04
C ARG A 152 12.33 -3.51 -9.30
N LEU A 153 12.85 -4.55 -9.94
CA LEU A 153 14.24 -4.66 -10.39
C LEU A 153 14.37 -4.18 -11.83
N LEU A 154 15.26 -3.22 -12.07
CA LEU A 154 15.51 -2.67 -13.39
C LEU A 154 16.97 -2.82 -13.81
N ASN A 155 17.20 -3.03 -15.10
CA ASN A 155 18.49 -2.80 -15.74
C ASN A 155 18.66 -1.30 -16.00
N LEU A 156 19.70 -0.70 -15.43
CA LEU A 156 19.91 0.75 -15.51
C LEU A 156 20.48 1.21 -16.86
N GLU A 157 21.09 0.30 -17.65
CA GLU A 157 21.61 0.62 -18.99
C GLU A 157 20.50 0.62 -20.04
N THR A 158 19.48 -0.22 -19.87
CA THR A 158 18.41 -0.41 -20.87
C THR A 158 17.05 0.14 -20.42
N GLY A 159 16.86 0.38 -19.12
CA GLY A 159 15.56 0.71 -18.54
C GLY A 159 14.60 -0.48 -18.45
N GLU A 160 15.05 -1.69 -18.79
CA GLU A 160 14.22 -2.89 -18.80
C GLU A 160 13.86 -3.34 -17.38
N ILE A 161 12.58 -3.69 -17.18
CA ILE A 161 12.09 -4.31 -15.95
C ILE A 161 12.44 -5.80 -16.01
N ILE A 162 13.28 -6.25 -15.07
CA ILE A 162 13.79 -7.62 -15.00
C ILE A 162 12.87 -8.51 -14.17
N ALA A 163 12.40 -8.02 -13.03
CA ALA A 163 11.55 -8.75 -12.11
C ALA A 163 10.81 -7.79 -11.17
N ASP A 164 9.73 -8.30 -10.58
CA ASP A 164 8.95 -7.62 -9.54
C ASP A 164 8.80 -8.55 -8.33
N ALA A 165 8.72 -7.96 -7.14
CA ALA A 165 8.35 -8.64 -5.90
C ALA A 165 7.38 -7.78 -5.10
N ALA A 166 6.41 -8.41 -4.43
CA ALA A 166 5.49 -7.73 -3.53
C ALA A 166 5.30 -8.55 -2.26
N LEU A 167 5.16 -7.87 -1.14
CA LEU A 167 4.95 -8.48 0.17
C LEU A 167 4.07 -7.59 1.04
N GLU A 168 3.29 -8.18 1.95
CA GLU A 168 2.60 -7.39 2.96
C GLU A 168 3.66 -6.69 3.79
N ASN A 169 3.41 -5.43 4.12
CA ASN A 169 4.36 -4.64 4.87
C ASN A 169 4.55 -5.29 6.25
N PRO A 170 5.75 -5.80 6.55
CA PRO A 170 5.98 -6.59 7.74
C PRO A 170 5.98 -5.72 9.00
N GLN A 171 5.81 -4.41 8.88
CA GLN A 171 5.64 -3.48 10.00
C GLN A 171 4.24 -3.58 10.63
N ARG A 172 3.31 -4.34 10.04
CA ARG A 172 1.94 -4.53 10.53
C ARG A 172 1.85 -5.00 11.98
N PHE A 173 2.84 -5.74 12.50
CA PHE A 173 2.88 -6.13 13.93
C PHE A 173 2.98 -4.94 14.89
N GLY A 174 3.39 -3.76 14.41
CA GLY A 174 3.43 -2.53 15.19
C GLY A 174 2.27 -1.59 14.85
N GLY A 175 1.27 -2.07 14.12
CA GLY A 175 0.09 -1.31 13.72
C GLY A 175 -0.24 -1.47 12.25
N SER A 176 -1.54 -1.59 11.97
CA SER A 176 -2.08 -1.57 10.62
C SER A 176 -1.87 -0.21 9.94
N GLU A 177 -1.91 0.90 10.70
CA GLU A 177 -1.91 2.26 10.14
C GLU A 177 -0.67 3.07 10.48
N VAL A 178 -0.49 4.20 9.79
CA VAL A 178 0.64 5.14 10.01
C VAL A 178 0.74 5.60 11.46
N MET A 179 -0.37 6.06 12.07
CA MET A 179 -0.36 6.60 13.43
C MET A 179 0.01 5.55 14.48
N SER A 180 -0.51 4.32 14.33
CA SER A 180 -0.14 3.21 15.21
C SER A 180 1.35 2.88 15.11
N ARG A 181 1.94 2.95 13.91
CA ARG A 181 3.37 2.71 13.70
C ARG A 181 4.25 3.81 14.28
N ILE A 182 3.81 5.08 14.20
CA ILE A 182 4.49 6.20 14.87
C ILE A 182 4.50 5.99 16.38
N HIS A 183 3.34 5.63 16.95
CA HIS A 183 3.23 5.33 18.37
C HIS A 183 4.12 4.15 18.78
N TYR A 184 4.14 3.09 17.96
CA TYR A 184 4.99 1.93 18.18
C TYR A 184 6.48 2.30 18.17
N ASP A 185 6.98 3.01 17.15
CA ASP A 185 8.41 3.39 17.08
C ASP A 185 8.82 4.33 18.22
N SER A 186 7.87 5.16 18.70
CA SER A 186 8.09 6.08 19.82
C SER A 186 8.21 5.35 21.17
N THR A 187 7.51 4.23 21.33
CA THR A 187 7.47 3.44 22.59
C THR A 187 8.48 2.29 22.59
N HIS A 188 8.78 1.73 21.41
CA HIS A 188 9.68 0.59 21.25
C HIS A 188 11.02 1.02 20.66
N ARG A 189 12.07 0.97 21.50
CA ARG A 189 13.43 1.34 21.09
C ARG A 189 14.03 0.36 20.07
N GLY A 190 15.05 0.83 19.35
CA GLY A 190 15.90 -0.02 18.52
C GLY A 190 15.46 -0.16 17.06
N LYS A 191 14.55 0.71 16.59
CA LYS A 191 14.10 0.82 15.19
C LYS A 191 13.61 -0.51 14.63
N LEU A 192 12.75 -1.19 15.41
CA LEU A 192 12.36 -2.55 15.10
C LEU A 192 11.54 -2.65 13.81
N LEU A 193 10.65 -1.69 13.55
CA LEU A 193 9.89 -1.60 12.30
C LEU A 193 10.83 -1.53 11.08
N GLN A 194 11.85 -0.67 11.11
CA GLN A 194 12.82 -0.55 10.03
C GLN A 194 13.65 -1.83 9.85
N ARG A 195 14.12 -2.43 10.95
CA ARG A 195 14.93 -3.64 10.90
C ARG A 195 14.14 -4.82 10.35
N THR A 196 12.87 -4.96 10.73
CA THR A 196 12.01 -6.01 10.20
C THR A 196 11.73 -5.79 8.72
N LEU A 197 11.39 -4.55 8.31
CA LEU A 197 11.24 -4.19 6.90
C LEU A 197 12.48 -4.55 6.08
N ALA A 198 13.67 -4.13 6.51
CA ALA A 198 14.92 -4.38 5.78
C ALA A 198 15.21 -5.88 5.60
N ARG A 199 14.86 -6.74 6.56
CA ARG A 199 15.03 -8.20 6.43
C ARG A 199 14.12 -8.78 5.36
N TYR A 200 12.85 -8.39 5.36
CA TYR A 200 11.88 -8.85 4.37
C TYR A 200 12.21 -8.34 2.96
N VAL A 201 12.68 -7.09 2.84
CA VAL A 201 13.22 -6.55 1.59
C VAL A 201 14.44 -7.35 1.12
N ASN A 202 15.36 -7.72 2.01
CA ASN A 202 16.49 -8.60 1.65
C ASN A 202 16.04 -9.98 1.18
N HIS A 203 15.04 -10.59 1.82
CA HIS A 203 14.47 -11.87 1.37
C HIS A 203 13.88 -11.76 -0.04
N ALA A 204 13.20 -10.66 -0.36
CA ALA A 204 12.71 -10.39 -1.72
C ALA A 204 13.87 -10.18 -2.72
N ILE A 205 14.92 -9.46 -2.33
CA ILE A 205 16.12 -9.26 -3.15
C ILE A 205 16.81 -10.59 -3.47
N GLU A 206 16.89 -11.50 -2.50
CA GLU A 206 17.52 -12.83 -2.65
C GLU A 206 16.74 -13.74 -3.63
N GLU A 207 15.48 -13.43 -3.92
CA GLU A 207 14.61 -14.18 -4.87
C GLU A 207 14.69 -13.64 -6.30
N PHE A 208 15.27 -12.46 -6.50
CA PHE A 208 15.43 -11.92 -7.86
C PHE A 208 16.46 -12.71 -8.68
N PRO A 209 16.29 -12.75 -10.03
CA PRO A 209 17.14 -13.54 -10.92
C PRO A 209 18.52 -12.89 -11.18
N VAL A 210 19.05 -12.11 -10.23
CA VAL A 210 20.34 -11.42 -10.32
C VAL A 210 21.10 -11.51 -9.01
N HIS A 211 22.43 -11.45 -9.09
CA HIS A 211 23.24 -11.42 -7.88
C HIS A 211 23.09 -10.05 -7.17
N PRO A 212 22.82 -9.98 -5.84
CA PRO A 212 22.57 -8.71 -5.14
C PRO A 212 23.69 -7.67 -5.25
N ALA A 213 24.95 -8.12 -5.41
CA ALA A 213 26.09 -7.23 -5.66
C ALA A 213 26.06 -6.48 -7.01
N SER A 214 25.15 -6.83 -7.94
CA SER A 214 24.94 -6.09 -9.19
C SER A 214 23.94 -4.92 -9.04
N ILE A 215 23.33 -4.78 -7.86
CA ILE A 215 22.37 -3.72 -7.55
C ILE A 215 23.13 -2.58 -6.87
N TYR A 216 23.15 -1.42 -7.53
CA TYR A 216 23.95 -0.26 -7.12
C TYR A 216 23.12 0.89 -6.56
N GLU A 217 21.82 0.92 -6.83
CA GLU A 217 20.94 1.97 -6.32
C GLU A 217 19.54 1.44 -5.98
N VAL A 218 18.94 2.02 -4.93
CA VAL A 218 17.55 1.80 -4.54
C VAL A 218 16.87 3.16 -4.45
N VAL A 219 15.78 3.36 -5.19
CA VAL A 219 14.89 4.52 -5.03
C VAL A 219 13.66 4.10 -4.24
N VAL A 220 13.29 4.88 -3.22
CA VAL A 220 12.15 4.59 -2.33
C VAL A 220 11.12 5.72 -2.42
N ALA A 221 9.92 5.35 -2.85
CA ALA A 221 8.68 6.11 -2.74
C ALA A 221 7.85 5.55 -1.58
N GLY A 222 7.07 6.39 -0.91
CA GLY A 222 6.22 6.00 0.21
C GLY A 222 5.83 7.22 1.02
N ASN A 223 4.74 7.11 1.79
CA ASN A 223 4.30 8.24 2.62
C ASN A 223 5.40 8.68 3.60
N SER A 224 5.31 9.90 4.11
CA SER A 224 6.36 10.52 4.93
C SER A 224 6.84 9.62 6.06
N THR A 225 5.93 8.95 6.76
CA THR A 225 6.28 8.02 7.85
C THR A 225 7.01 6.80 7.35
N MET A 226 6.51 6.14 6.30
CA MET A 226 7.11 4.92 5.77
C MET A 226 8.53 5.18 5.25
N ARG A 227 8.72 6.27 4.51
CA ARG A 227 10.04 6.72 4.03
C ARG A 227 10.97 7.01 5.20
N ASP A 228 10.53 7.79 6.17
CA ASP A 228 11.38 8.20 7.29
C ASP A 228 11.75 7.01 8.19
N LEU A 229 10.82 6.07 8.43
CA LEU A 229 11.10 4.80 9.08
C LEU A 229 12.18 4.01 8.31
N PHE A 230 12.05 3.88 6.99
CA PHE A 230 13.05 3.18 6.16
C PHE A 230 14.45 3.80 6.30
N PHE A 231 14.54 5.13 6.31
CA PHE A 231 15.78 5.89 6.50
C PHE A 231 16.22 5.99 7.97
N ARG A 232 15.55 5.28 8.89
CA ARG A 232 15.86 5.21 10.33
C ARG A 232 15.74 6.56 11.06
N LEU A 233 14.97 7.49 10.51
CA LEU A 233 14.67 8.76 11.16
C LEU A 233 13.68 8.56 12.31
N ASP A 234 13.58 9.57 13.16
CA ASP A 234 12.52 9.65 14.15
C ASP A 234 11.24 10.18 13.49
N VAL A 235 10.12 9.51 13.76
CA VAL A 235 8.83 9.81 13.12
C VAL A 235 7.82 10.42 14.09
N TYR A 236 8.22 10.68 15.33
CA TYR A 236 7.35 11.24 16.35
C TYR A 236 6.69 12.57 15.90
N SER A 237 7.46 13.46 15.28
CA SER A 237 6.94 14.77 14.82
C SER A 237 5.87 14.66 13.73
N ILE A 238 5.84 13.57 12.95
CA ILE A 238 4.79 13.33 11.95
C ILE A 238 3.46 13.02 12.62
N GLY A 239 3.48 12.45 13.84
CA GLY A 239 2.28 12.12 14.62
C GLY A 239 1.80 13.23 15.56
N GLN A 240 2.46 14.40 15.56
CA GLN A 240 2.15 15.52 16.44
C GLN A 240 1.95 16.77 15.61
N SER A 241 0.87 17.52 15.85
CA SER A 241 0.63 18.80 15.17
C SER A 241 1.89 19.70 15.26
N PRO A 242 2.41 20.23 14.14
CA PRO A 242 1.77 20.38 12.83
C PRO A 242 1.94 19.20 11.83
N TYR A 243 2.27 17.99 12.31
CA TYR A 243 2.34 16.71 11.59
C TYR A 243 3.49 16.62 10.58
N GLN A 244 4.64 17.22 10.87
CA GLN A 244 5.72 17.38 9.90
C GLN A 244 6.89 16.42 10.15
N SER A 245 7.47 15.91 9.06
CA SER A 245 8.74 15.19 9.10
C SER A 245 9.88 16.10 9.58
N ILE A 246 10.87 15.52 10.24
CA ILE A 246 12.13 16.22 10.57
C ILE A 246 12.77 16.81 9.30
N THR A 247 12.64 16.14 8.16
CA THR A 247 13.17 16.64 6.88
C THR A 247 12.46 17.92 6.41
N GLU A 248 11.17 18.07 6.67
CA GLU A 248 10.44 19.31 6.40
C GLU A 248 10.88 20.42 7.35
N LEU A 249 10.98 20.11 8.65
CA LEU A 249 11.38 21.07 9.68
C LEU A 249 12.79 21.61 9.41
N GLU A 250 13.73 20.72 9.07
CA GLU A 250 15.09 21.11 8.71
C GLU A 250 15.14 21.94 7.41
N ARG A 251 14.29 21.64 6.42
CA ARG A 251 14.19 22.45 5.19
C ARG A 251 13.64 23.84 5.51
N ALA A 252 12.58 23.92 6.30
CA ALA A 252 12.00 25.19 6.74
C ALA A 252 13.00 26.02 7.57
N GLY A 253 13.85 25.36 8.36
CA GLY A 253 14.93 25.97 9.11
C GLY A 253 16.21 26.29 8.30
N GLY A 254 16.24 26.01 6.99
CA GLY A 254 17.40 26.27 6.13
C GLY A 254 18.60 25.33 6.35
N LEU A 255 18.42 24.23 7.10
CA LEU A 255 19.46 23.22 7.35
C LEU A 255 19.65 22.26 6.17
N ARG A 256 18.68 22.20 5.25
CA ARG A 256 18.73 21.44 4.00
C ARG A 256 17.93 22.11 2.90
N THR A 257 18.24 21.79 1.65
CA THR A 257 17.62 22.39 0.45
C THR A 257 16.40 21.61 -0.08
N THR A 258 16.33 20.32 0.25
CA THR A 258 15.31 19.38 -0.23
C THR A 258 14.87 18.46 0.90
N THR A 259 13.69 17.87 0.77
CA THR A 259 13.22 16.82 1.69
C THR A 259 13.63 15.41 1.24
N SER A 260 14.27 15.26 0.08
CA SER A 260 14.82 13.97 -0.35
C SER A 260 15.92 13.48 0.60
N LEU A 261 16.15 12.17 0.61
CA LEU A 261 17.11 11.53 1.51
C LEU A 261 18.08 10.68 0.73
N THR A 262 19.33 10.63 1.19
CA THR A 262 20.36 9.75 0.62
C THR A 262 21.12 9.06 1.74
N ALA A 263 21.33 7.76 1.62
CA ALA A 263 22.16 7.00 2.55
C ALA A 263 22.85 5.82 1.84
N PRO A 264 24.04 5.38 2.29
CA PRO A 264 24.59 4.10 1.88
C PRO A 264 23.61 2.98 2.24
N ALA A 265 23.26 2.10 1.28
CA ALA A 265 22.26 1.05 1.46
C ALA A 265 22.58 0.12 2.65
N ARG A 266 23.88 -0.12 2.90
CA ARG A 266 24.36 -0.88 4.06
C ARG A 266 23.97 -0.29 5.43
N ARG A 267 23.84 1.05 5.54
CA ARG A 267 23.40 1.71 6.79
C ARG A 267 21.91 1.46 7.08
N LEU A 268 21.17 1.11 6.03
CA LEU A 268 19.75 0.73 6.06
C LEU A 268 19.57 -0.80 6.11
N LEU A 269 20.65 -1.55 6.32
CA LEU A 269 20.68 -3.00 6.45
C LEU A 269 20.31 -3.76 5.17
N LEU A 270 20.41 -3.13 4.00
CA LEU A 270 20.22 -3.79 2.71
C LEU A 270 21.51 -4.51 2.26
N ARG A 271 21.35 -5.75 1.79
CA ARG A 271 22.43 -6.64 1.32
C ARG A 271 22.60 -6.52 -0.20
N LEU A 272 23.11 -5.39 -0.64
CA LEU A 272 23.35 -5.07 -2.05
C LEU A 272 24.86 -4.94 -2.33
N ASN A 273 25.25 -4.27 -3.41
CA ASN A 273 26.63 -3.86 -3.58
C ASN A 273 27.12 -3.04 -2.35
N PRO A 274 28.35 -3.26 -1.82
CA PRO A 274 28.86 -2.53 -0.64
C PRO A 274 28.92 -1.00 -0.79
N LYS A 275 28.91 -0.51 -2.03
CA LYS A 275 28.89 0.91 -2.41
C LYS A 275 27.50 1.39 -2.87
N ALA A 276 26.48 0.54 -2.81
CA ALA A 276 25.14 0.91 -3.23
C ALA A 276 24.56 2.06 -2.39
N ARG A 277 23.77 2.91 -3.06
CA ARG A 277 23.04 4.04 -2.47
C ARG A 277 21.55 3.73 -2.36
N ALA A 278 20.92 4.21 -1.30
CA ALA A 278 19.48 4.37 -1.22
C ALA A 278 19.13 5.86 -1.33
N TYR A 279 18.17 6.19 -2.19
CA TYR A 279 17.62 7.53 -2.41
C TYR A 279 16.12 7.52 -2.10
N GLY A 280 15.70 8.32 -1.13
CA GLY A 280 14.30 8.51 -0.79
C GLY A 280 13.78 9.74 -1.53
N LEU A 281 12.66 9.58 -2.25
CA LEU A 281 12.06 10.70 -2.96
C LEU A 281 11.68 11.83 -1.98
N PRO A 282 11.61 13.08 -2.46
CA PRO A 282 11.17 14.19 -1.64
C PRO A 282 9.70 14.01 -1.23
N ILE A 283 9.36 14.43 -0.01
CA ILE A 283 7.98 14.51 0.47
C ILE A 283 7.44 15.92 0.22
N ILE A 284 6.11 16.03 0.04
CA ILE A 284 5.42 17.29 -0.23
C ILE A 284 5.22 18.04 1.10
N SER A 285 4.35 17.51 1.96
CA SER A 285 4.11 18.08 3.28
C SER A 285 3.28 17.16 4.16
N GLY A 286 3.66 17.06 5.44
CA GLY A 286 2.93 16.30 6.44
C GLY A 286 2.72 14.85 6.04
N HIS A 287 1.47 14.41 5.93
CA HIS A 287 1.13 13.05 5.50
C HIS A 287 1.21 12.85 3.97
N VAL A 288 1.25 13.92 3.16
CA VAL A 288 1.43 13.83 1.71
C VAL A 288 2.90 13.57 1.39
N GLY A 289 3.22 12.31 1.10
CA GLY A 289 4.59 11.84 1.08
C GLY A 289 5.25 11.73 -0.30
N ALA A 290 6.23 10.83 -0.35
CA ALA A 290 7.08 10.60 -1.51
C ALA A 290 6.43 9.68 -2.56
N ASP A 291 5.44 8.89 -2.15
CA ASP A 291 4.49 8.18 -3.02
C ASP A 291 3.66 9.15 -3.85
N ALA A 292 3.02 10.14 -3.22
CA ALA A 292 2.31 11.21 -3.93
C ALA A 292 3.24 11.97 -4.90
N ALA A 293 4.47 12.26 -4.47
CA ALA A 293 5.48 12.87 -5.31
C ALA A 293 5.83 11.98 -6.53
N ALA A 294 5.96 10.67 -6.32
CA ALA A 294 6.17 9.72 -7.42
C ALA A 294 4.99 9.70 -8.39
N CYS A 295 3.74 9.73 -7.89
CA CYS A 295 2.54 9.79 -8.73
C CYS A 295 2.52 11.04 -9.63
N MET A 296 2.91 12.21 -9.12
CA MET A 296 3.07 13.44 -9.92
C MET A 296 4.06 13.26 -11.08
N LEU A 297 5.18 12.56 -10.81
CA LEU A 297 6.21 12.28 -11.81
C LEU A 297 5.71 11.31 -12.88
N ALA A 298 4.96 10.27 -12.47
CA ALA A 298 4.40 9.26 -13.36
C ALA A 298 3.41 9.83 -14.39
N VAL A 299 2.64 10.86 -13.99
CA VAL A 299 1.70 11.54 -14.89
C VAL A 299 2.27 12.80 -15.57
N ASP A 300 3.55 13.10 -15.34
CA ASP A 300 4.25 14.30 -15.84
C ASP A 300 3.51 15.62 -15.57
N ILE A 301 2.92 15.76 -14.37
CA ILE A 301 2.07 16.93 -14.06
C ILE A 301 2.80 18.27 -14.19
N ALA A 302 4.12 18.26 -13.99
CA ALA A 302 4.99 19.43 -14.14
C ALA A 302 4.97 20.03 -15.56
N ASN A 303 4.66 19.21 -16.57
CA ASN A 303 4.63 19.60 -17.98
C ASN A 303 3.21 19.53 -18.58
N ALA A 304 2.20 19.24 -17.76
CA ALA A 304 0.82 19.16 -18.21
C ALA A 304 0.23 20.55 -18.40
N GLU A 305 -0.25 20.86 -19.61
CA GLU A 305 -1.12 22.03 -19.86
C GLU A 305 -2.53 21.78 -19.32
N ARG A 306 -3.02 20.56 -19.55
CA ARG A 306 -4.35 20.12 -19.16
C ARG A 306 -4.51 20.08 -17.65
N LEU A 307 -5.73 20.34 -17.20
CA LEU A 307 -6.09 20.22 -15.79
C LEU A 307 -6.37 18.75 -15.44
N VAL A 308 -5.58 18.21 -14.50
CA VAL A 308 -5.68 16.81 -14.11
C VAL A 308 -5.88 16.65 -12.61
N ALA A 309 -6.50 15.54 -12.23
CA ALA A 309 -6.53 15.06 -10.86
C ALA A 309 -5.95 13.65 -10.77
N ILE A 310 -5.26 13.34 -9.67
CA ILE A 310 -4.79 12.02 -9.30
C ILE A 310 -5.44 11.67 -7.97
N MET A 311 -6.07 10.51 -7.90
CA MET A 311 -6.56 9.90 -6.67
C MET A 311 -5.85 8.56 -6.52
N ASP A 312 -4.84 8.52 -5.64
CA ASP A 312 -4.11 7.31 -5.29
C ASP A 312 -4.78 6.65 -4.09
N ILE A 313 -5.47 5.53 -4.33
CA ILE A 313 -6.27 4.85 -3.31
C ILE A 313 -5.42 3.78 -2.64
N GLY A 314 -5.10 4.01 -1.37
CA GLY A 314 -4.57 3.03 -0.43
C GLY A 314 -5.15 3.21 0.97
N THR A 315 -4.37 2.89 1.99
CA THR A 315 -4.77 3.04 3.40
C THR A 315 -5.09 4.50 3.72
N ASN A 316 -4.28 5.40 3.16
CA ASN A 316 -4.66 6.78 2.98
C ASN A 316 -4.94 6.98 1.49
N THR A 317 -5.75 7.99 1.17
CA THR A 317 -5.95 8.39 -0.21
C THR A 317 -5.28 9.72 -0.46
N GLU A 318 -4.25 9.72 -1.31
CA GLU A 318 -3.57 10.94 -1.73
C GLU A 318 -4.30 11.53 -2.95
N LEU A 319 -4.67 12.81 -2.81
CA LEU A 319 -5.33 13.59 -3.85
C LEU A 319 -4.38 14.66 -4.36
N ILE A 320 -4.23 14.78 -5.68
CA ILE A 320 -3.39 15.78 -6.32
C ILE A 320 -4.16 16.38 -7.47
N VAL A 321 -4.35 17.70 -7.48
CA VAL A 321 -5.10 18.41 -8.52
C VAL A 321 -4.25 19.54 -9.06
N GLY A 322 -4.12 19.61 -10.38
CA GLY A 322 -3.43 20.72 -11.01
C GLY A 322 -2.88 20.45 -12.39
N ASN A 323 -1.91 21.29 -12.74
CA ASN A 323 -1.19 21.28 -14.01
C ASN A 323 0.20 21.91 -13.77
N LYS A 324 0.92 22.27 -14.83
CA LYS A 324 2.25 22.89 -14.74
C LYS A 324 2.29 24.19 -13.90
N ASP A 325 1.18 24.93 -13.85
CA ASP A 325 1.11 26.29 -13.28
C ASP A 325 0.74 26.28 -11.80
N LYS A 326 -0.24 25.45 -11.40
CA LYS A 326 -0.76 25.38 -10.02
C LYS A 326 -1.07 23.93 -9.66
N ILE A 327 -0.58 23.49 -8.49
CA ILE A 327 -0.80 22.14 -7.96
C ILE A 327 -1.20 22.22 -6.49
N LEU A 328 -2.32 21.58 -6.15
CA LEU A 328 -2.77 21.34 -4.79
C LEU A 328 -2.70 19.84 -4.49
N ALA A 329 -2.42 19.50 -3.23
CA ALA A 329 -2.46 18.10 -2.79
C ALA A 329 -3.03 17.97 -1.38
N ALA A 330 -3.60 16.81 -1.06
CA ALA A 330 -4.10 16.45 0.26
C ALA A 330 -3.92 14.94 0.50
N SER A 331 -3.87 14.52 1.77
CA SER A 331 -3.93 13.11 2.17
C SER A 331 -5.19 12.90 3.01
N CYS A 332 -6.05 11.99 2.56
CA CYS A 332 -7.32 11.67 3.19
C CYS A 332 -7.15 10.47 4.11
N PRO A 333 -7.57 10.54 5.39
CA PRO A 333 -7.49 9.43 6.33
C PRO A 333 -8.62 8.42 6.09
N ALA A 334 -8.61 7.76 4.92
CA ALA A 334 -9.65 6.81 4.53
C ALA A 334 -9.63 5.53 5.37
N GLY A 335 -8.46 5.11 5.86
CA GLY A 335 -8.28 3.82 6.50
C GLY A 335 -8.28 2.66 5.50
N PRO A 336 -7.98 1.43 5.96
CA PRO A 336 -7.76 0.28 5.09
C PRO A 336 -9.06 -0.41 4.61
N ALA A 337 -10.25 0.19 4.79
CA ALA A 337 -11.53 -0.46 4.52
C ALA A 337 -11.65 -1.00 3.09
N PHE A 338 -11.31 -0.17 2.09
CA PHE A 338 -11.30 -0.58 0.69
C PHE A 338 -10.11 -1.47 0.30
N GLU A 339 -9.14 -1.68 1.19
CA GLU A 339 -8.10 -2.72 1.06
C GLU A 339 -8.52 -4.05 1.73
N GLY A 340 -9.73 -4.11 2.30
CA GLY A 340 -10.24 -5.26 3.05
C GLY A 340 -9.80 -5.30 4.52
N GLY A 341 -9.12 -4.26 5.02
CA GLY A 341 -8.79 -4.11 6.44
C GLY A 341 -9.99 -3.60 7.24
N ASN A 342 -10.12 -4.00 8.51
CA ASN A 342 -11.23 -3.67 9.41
C ASN A 342 -12.63 -4.10 8.91
N ILE A 343 -12.70 -4.93 7.87
CA ILE A 343 -13.94 -5.52 7.36
C ILE A 343 -14.02 -6.99 7.79
N SER A 344 -15.16 -7.41 8.32
CA SER A 344 -15.38 -8.72 8.95
C SER A 344 -14.97 -9.90 8.07
N CYS A 345 -15.31 -9.84 6.78
CA CYS A 345 -14.92 -10.82 5.77
C CYS A 345 -13.98 -10.22 4.72
N GLY A 346 -13.34 -9.08 5.01
CA GLY A 346 -12.42 -8.41 4.09
C GLY A 346 -11.07 -9.12 4.00
N MET A 347 -10.46 -9.06 2.82
CA MET A 347 -9.09 -9.52 2.60
C MET A 347 -8.43 -8.76 1.45
N PRO A 348 -7.08 -8.72 1.38
CA PRO A 348 -6.39 -8.20 0.21
C PRO A 348 -6.77 -8.97 -1.07
N GLY A 349 -6.53 -8.37 -2.24
CA GLY A 349 -6.76 -8.96 -3.56
C GLY A 349 -5.81 -10.13 -3.87
N LEU A 350 -6.05 -11.26 -3.22
CA LEU A 350 -5.26 -12.50 -3.28
C LEU A 350 -6.13 -13.66 -3.78
N PRO A 351 -5.53 -14.80 -4.17
CA PRO A 351 -6.28 -16.01 -4.46
C PRO A 351 -7.31 -16.34 -3.36
N GLY A 352 -8.54 -16.65 -3.76
CA GLY A 352 -9.68 -16.85 -2.86
C GLY A 352 -10.49 -15.59 -2.53
N ALA A 353 -10.05 -14.38 -2.92
CA ALA A 353 -10.85 -13.17 -2.71
C ALA A 353 -11.97 -13.03 -3.76
N ILE A 354 -13.18 -12.69 -3.31
CA ILE A 354 -14.27 -12.26 -4.19
C ILE A 354 -13.92 -10.88 -4.74
N GLU A 355 -13.75 -10.78 -6.06
CA GLU A 355 -13.35 -9.54 -6.75
C GLU A 355 -14.46 -8.89 -7.57
N ARG A 356 -15.52 -9.64 -7.91
CA ARG A 356 -16.70 -9.15 -8.63
C ARG A 356 -17.96 -9.69 -7.99
N VAL A 357 -18.98 -8.85 -7.92
CA VAL A 357 -20.31 -9.21 -7.44
C VAL A 357 -21.37 -8.68 -8.40
N ARG A 358 -22.37 -9.52 -8.68
CA ARG A 358 -23.62 -9.15 -9.36
C ARG A 358 -24.79 -9.76 -8.61
N ILE A 359 -25.84 -8.99 -8.38
CA ILE A 359 -27.07 -9.47 -7.75
C ILE A 359 -28.16 -9.54 -8.80
N ASN A 360 -28.71 -10.73 -9.03
CA ASN A 360 -29.79 -10.92 -9.99
C ASN A 360 -31.15 -10.41 -9.47
N ASP A 361 -32.18 -10.44 -10.30
CA ASP A 361 -33.52 -9.95 -9.94
C ASP A 361 -34.20 -10.78 -8.83
N GLU A 362 -33.71 -11.98 -8.56
CA GLU A 362 -34.17 -12.85 -7.45
C GLU A 362 -33.44 -12.54 -6.12
N GLY A 363 -32.53 -11.57 -6.10
CA GLY A 363 -31.74 -11.20 -4.92
C GLY A 363 -30.53 -12.12 -4.67
N LYS A 364 -30.20 -13.02 -5.59
CA LYS A 364 -29.07 -13.95 -5.47
C LYS A 364 -27.79 -13.33 -6.02
N ALA A 365 -26.72 -13.42 -5.25
CA ALA A 365 -25.39 -12.97 -5.66
C ALA A 365 -24.66 -14.02 -6.52
N ASP A 366 -24.10 -13.55 -7.63
CA ASP A 366 -23.10 -14.22 -8.44
C ASP A 366 -21.73 -13.56 -8.20
N CYS A 367 -20.71 -14.37 -7.92
CA CYS A 367 -19.40 -13.92 -7.44
C CYS A 367 -18.28 -14.48 -8.31
N SER A 368 -17.34 -13.62 -8.71
CA SER A 368 -16.07 -14.07 -9.29
C SER A 368 -14.96 -14.03 -8.24
N VAL A 369 -14.16 -15.09 -8.18
CA VAL A 369 -13.10 -15.29 -7.19
C VAL A 369 -11.74 -15.30 -7.88
N ILE A 370 -10.77 -14.61 -7.30
CA ILE A 370 -9.38 -14.59 -7.79
C ILE A 370 -8.79 -16.00 -7.67
N GLU A 371 -8.31 -16.56 -8.79
CA GLU A 371 -7.50 -17.80 -8.83
C GLU A 371 -8.05 -18.97 -7.99
N GLY A 372 -9.37 -19.17 -8.02
CA GLY A 372 -10.03 -20.24 -7.28
C GLY A 372 -11.54 -20.26 -7.50
N ASN A 373 -12.17 -21.34 -7.04
CA ASN A 373 -13.63 -21.46 -7.07
C ASN A 373 -14.26 -21.24 -5.67
N GLU A 374 -13.50 -21.44 -4.60
CA GLU A 374 -13.99 -21.31 -3.23
C GLU A 374 -13.54 -19.96 -2.63
N PRO A 375 -14.48 -19.08 -2.27
CA PRO A 375 -14.15 -17.78 -1.71
C PRO A 375 -13.71 -17.89 -0.24
N GLN A 376 -12.76 -17.05 0.15
CA GLN A 376 -12.21 -16.95 1.51
C GLN A 376 -12.50 -15.60 2.19
N GLY A 377 -12.89 -14.59 1.39
CA GLY A 377 -13.20 -13.24 1.81
C GLY A 377 -13.50 -12.35 0.61
N ILE A 378 -13.62 -11.04 0.84
CA ILE A 378 -13.98 -10.03 -0.16
C ILE A 378 -12.84 -9.03 -0.25
N CYS A 379 -12.32 -8.78 -1.46
CA CYS A 379 -11.35 -7.70 -1.67
C CYS A 379 -12.03 -6.38 -1.99
N GLY A 380 -11.26 -5.29 -2.07
CA GLY A 380 -11.77 -3.95 -2.33
C GLY A 380 -12.73 -3.82 -3.51
N SER A 381 -12.45 -4.52 -4.62
CA SER A 381 -13.28 -4.42 -5.84
C SER A 381 -14.60 -5.16 -5.64
N GLY A 382 -14.54 -6.29 -4.95
CA GLY A 382 -15.72 -7.04 -4.52
C GLY A 382 -16.58 -6.24 -3.55
N LEU A 383 -15.97 -5.51 -2.61
CA LEU A 383 -16.70 -4.65 -1.67
C LEU A 383 -17.42 -3.51 -2.39
N ILE A 384 -16.78 -2.87 -3.36
CA ILE A 384 -17.39 -1.79 -4.15
C ILE A 384 -18.49 -2.30 -5.08
N ASP A 385 -18.25 -3.41 -5.80
CA ASP A 385 -19.30 -4.04 -6.61
C ASP A 385 -20.48 -4.47 -5.73
N LEU A 386 -20.23 -5.05 -4.56
CA LEU A 386 -21.28 -5.44 -3.62
C LEU A 386 -22.12 -4.25 -3.14
N LEU A 387 -21.49 -3.19 -2.63
CA LEU A 387 -22.21 -1.99 -2.19
C LEU A 387 -23.04 -1.39 -3.32
N SER A 388 -22.46 -1.28 -4.52
CA SER A 388 -23.15 -0.78 -5.70
C SER A 388 -24.37 -1.64 -6.05
N GLU A 389 -24.24 -2.96 -6.02
CA GLU A 389 -25.33 -3.89 -6.34
C GLU A 389 -26.42 -3.87 -5.28
N LEU A 390 -26.07 -3.79 -4.00
CA LEU A 390 -27.04 -3.68 -2.91
C LEU A 390 -27.88 -2.40 -3.02
N LEU A 391 -27.25 -1.28 -3.41
CA LEU A 391 -27.96 -0.03 -3.70
C LEU A 391 -28.84 -0.15 -4.95
N ARG A 392 -28.31 -0.75 -6.03
CA ARG A 392 -29.02 -0.91 -7.31
C ARG A 392 -30.29 -1.76 -7.16
N THR A 393 -30.24 -2.77 -6.29
CA THR A 393 -31.32 -3.73 -6.06
C THR A 393 -32.24 -3.35 -4.90
N GLY A 394 -31.94 -2.26 -4.18
CA GLY A 394 -32.76 -1.77 -3.06
C GLY A 394 -32.61 -2.57 -1.76
N HIS A 395 -31.62 -3.47 -1.67
CA HIS A 395 -31.28 -4.12 -0.40
C HIS A 395 -30.63 -3.16 0.60
N LEU A 396 -29.99 -2.10 0.10
CA LEU A 396 -29.36 -1.05 0.90
C LEU A 396 -29.86 0.32 0.47
N ASN A 397 -30.13 1.20 1.43
CA ASN A 397 -30.42 2.60 1.13
C ASN A 397 -29.16 3.48 1.13
N THR A 398 -29.33 4.74 0.75
CA THR A 398 -28.23 5.71 0.64
C THR A 398 -27.57 6.05 2.00
N LEU A 399 -28.20 5.71 3.13
CA LEU A 399 -27.63 5.89 4.46
C LEU A 399 -26.82 4.67 4.94
N GLY A 400 -26.65 3.66 4.08
CA GLY A 400 -25.91 2.45 4.43
C GLY A 400 -26.67 1.52 5.37
N ARG A 401 -28.00 1.58 5.37
CA ARG A 401 -28.85 0.66 6.14
C ARG A 401 -29.50 -0.37 5.24
N PHE A 402 -29.53 -1.61 5.72
CA PHE A 402 -30.26 -2.66 5.04
C PHE A 402 -31.77 -2.39 5.13
N GLU A 403 -32.46 -2.61 4.03
CA GLU A 403 -33.91 -2.58 3.99
C GLU A 403 -34.50 -3.89 4.54
N HIS A 404 -35.80 -3.90 4.82
CA HIS A 404 -36.55 -5.10 5.25
C HIS A 404 -36.11 -5.75 6.58
N GLY A 405 -35.32 -5.06 7.40
CA GLY A 405 -34.92 -5.52 8.73
C GLY A 405 -33.75 -6.50 8.75
N ASP A 406 -33.11 -6.71 7.61
CA ASP A 406 -31.87 -7.48 7.51
C ASP A 406 -30.73 -6.79 8.25
N LYS A 407 -29.74 -7.56 8.71
CA LYS A 407 -28.54 -7.04 9.41
C LYS A 407 -27.24 -7.34 8.67
N ARG A 408 -27.31 -8.21 7.67
CA ARG A 408 -26.19 -8.65 6.84
C ARG A 408 -26.70 -9.21 5.53
N PHE A 409 -25.89 -9.09 4.49
CA PHE A 409 -26.09 -9.76 3.22
C PHE A 409 -25.07 -10.87 3.07
N VAL A 410 -25.52 -12.10 2.80
CA VAL A 410 -24.66 -13.29 2.69
C VAL A 410 -24.34 -13.55 1.23
N LEU A 411 -23.06 -13.53 0.88
CA LEU A 411 -22.56 -13.81 -0.47
C LEU A 411 -22.32 -15.30 -0.72
N HIS A 412 -21.88 -16.00 0.32
CA HIS A 412 -21.53 -17.40 0.23
C HIS A 412 -21.88 -18.12 1.53
N GLU A 413 -22.74 -19.12 1.43
CA GLU A 413 -23.02 -20.04 2.53
C GLU A 413 -22.09 -21.26 2.42
N ASN A 414 -21.14 -21.37 3.34
CA ASN A 414 -20.30 -22.55 3.49
C ASN A 414 -20.22 -22.95 4.96
N GLY A 415 -21.26 -23.62 5.45
CA GLY A 415 -21.35 -24.21 6.79
C GLY A 415 -20.67 -23.40 7.90
N ALA A 416 -19.40 -23.74 8.18
CA ALA A 416 -18.60 -23.16 9.26
C ALA A 416 -18.10 -21.71 9.05
N ARG A 417 -18.13 -21.15 7.82
CA ARG A 417 -17.66 -19.78 7.55
C ARG A 417 -18.45 -19.12 6.42
N PRO A 418 -19.62 -18.52 6.71
CA PRO A 418 -20.31 -17.71 5.72
C PRO A 418 -19.48 -16.47 5.37
N ILE A 419 -19.50 -16.06 4.11
CA ILE A 419 -18.97 -14.77 3.68
C ILE A 419 -20.14 -13.82 3.54
N TYR A 420 -20.07 -12.70 4.24
CA TYR A 420 -21.15 -11.74 4.34
C TYR A 420 -20.59 -10.32 4.51
N LEU A 421 -21.47 -9.35 4.28
CA LEU A 421 -21.25 -7.94 4.61
C LEU A 421 -22.31 -7.51 5.62
N ASN A 422 -21.90 -6.88 6.72
CA ASN A 422 -22.81 -6.39 7.76
C ASN A 422 -22.81 -4.85 7.85
N GLU A 423 -23.71 -4.27 8.64
CA GLU A 423 -23.81 -2.81 8.79
C GLU A 423 -22.57 -2.15 9.40
N SER A 424 -21.82 -2.86 10.26
CA SER A 424 -20.56 -2.34 10.81
C SER A 424 -19.51 -2.20 9.71
N ASP A 425 -19.41 -3.21 8.83
CA ASP A 425 -18.53 -3.17 7.67
C ASP A 425 -18.92 -2.02 6.72
N ILE A 426 -20.22 -1.82 6.50
CA ILE A 426 -20.75 -0.73 5.66
C ILE A 426 -20.40 0.64 6.27
N ASN A 427 -20.47 0.77 7.60
CA ASN A 427 -20.09 2.00 8.29
C ASN A 427 -18.59 2.32 8.14
N GLU A 428 -17.70 1.33 8.22
CA GLU A 428 -16.26 1.52 7.94
C GLU A 428 -16.04 1.98 6.49
N LEU A 429 -16.72 1.36 5.53
CA LEU A 429 -16.66 1.75 4.11
C LEU A 429 -17.22 3.16 3.87
N ALA A 430 -18.30 3.53 4.57
CA ALA A 430 -18.90 4.86 4.51
C ALA A 430 -17.94 5.94 5.02
N GLN A 431 -17.24 5.70 6.14
CA GLN A 431 -16.25 6.64 6.68
C GLN A 431 -15.06 6.80 5.76
N ALA A 432 -14.52 5.69 5.22
CA ALA A 432 -13.43 5.73 4.25
C ALA A 432 -13.81 6.56 3.01
N LYS A 433 -15.02 6.33 2.50
CA LYS A 433 -15.57 7.07 1.37
C LYS A 433 -15.84 8.54 1.72
N GLY A 434 -16.37 8.83 2.90
CA GLY A 434 -16.61 10.19 3.39
C GLY A 434 -15.34 11.01 3.49
N ALA A 435 -14.23 10.42 3.96
CA ALA A 435 -12.93 11.08 4.00
C ALA A 435 -12.42 11.45 2.60
N ASN A 436 -12.59 10.54 1.62
CA ASN A 436 -12.20 10.79 0.23
C ASN A 436 -13.04 11.87 -0.43
N VAL A 437 -14.35 11.87 -0.21
CA VAL A 437 -15.26 12.91 -0.71
C VAL A 437 -14.92 14.27 -0.11
N ALA A 438 -14.70 14.34 1.21
CA ALA A 438 -14.29 15.59 1.86
C ALA A 438 -12.98 16.13 1.31
N GLY A 439 -11.98 15.27 1.13
CA GLY A 439 -10.71 15.65 0.53
C GLY A 439 -10.85 16.17 -0.90
N LEU A 440 -11.62 15.48 -1.75
CA LEU A 440 -11.88 15.92 -3.12
C LEU A 440 -12.59 17.27 -3.13
N GLN A 441 -13.66 17.43 -2.35
CA GLN A 441 -14.39 18.69 -2.31
C GLN A 441 -13.48 19.85 -1.86
N ILE A 442 -12.72 19.69 -0.78
CA ILE A 442 -11.82 20.73 -0.26
C ILE A 442 -10.75 21.11 -1.28
N VAL A 443 -10.10 20.13 -1.92
CA VAL A 443 -9.04 20.42 -2.89
C VAL A 443 -9.61 21.16 -4.11
N PHE A 444 -10.81 20.79 -4.57
CA PHE A 444 -11.45 21.44 -5.72
C PHE A 444 -11.94 22.86 -5.37
N ASP A 445 -12.53 23.04 -4.19
CA ASP A 445 -12.95 24.35 -3.69
C ASP A 445 -11.75 25.30 -3.52
N GLU A 446 -10.65 24.84 -2.90
CA GLU A 446 -9.42 25.62 -2.75
C GLU A 446 -8.73 25.89 -4.10
N TYR A 447 -8.90 24.99 -5.07
CA TYR A 447 -8.40 25.21 -6.42
C TYR A 447 -9.24 26.24 -7.17
N GLY A 448 -10.55 26.24 -6.96
CA GLY A 448 -11.56 27.11 -7.60
C GLY A 448 -12.17 26.53 -8.87
N ILE A 449 -12.42 25.22 -8.91
CA ILE A 449 -12.92 24.48 -10.08
C ILE A 449 -14.02 23.48 -9.68
N GLY A 450 -14.85 23.07 -10.64
CA GLY A 450 -15.76 21.92 -10.51
C GLY A 450 -15.13 20.62 -11.05
N PHE A 451 -15.76 19.47 -10.78
CA PHE A 451 -15.29 18.19 -11.33
C PHE A 451 -15.38 18.14 -12.86
N GLU A 452 -16.32 18.86 -13.44
CA GLU A 452 -16.54 18.98 -14.88
C GLU A 452 -15.40 19.67 -15.62
N ASP A 453 -14.63 20.53 -14.95
CA ASP A 453 -13.47 21.25 -15.51
C ASP A 453 -12.28 20.32 -15.73
N LEU A 454 -12.25 19.16 -15.07
CA LEU A 454 -11.17 18.19 -15.25
C LEU A 454 -11.16 17.66 -16.68
N GLU A 455 -9.98 17.59 -17.26
CA GLU A 455 -9.77 16.89 -18.53
C GLU A 455 -9.43 15.42 -18.31
N VAL A 456 -8.69 15.12 -17.23
CA VAL A 456 -8.31 13.75 -16.86
C VAL A 456 -8.34 13.55 -15.35
N PHE A 457 -8.94 12.44 -14.93
CA PHE A 457 -8.97 11.93 -13.57
C PHE A 457 -8.24 10.59 -13.51
N TYR A 458 -7.03 10.57 -12.97
CA TYR A 458 -6.22 9.38 -12.80
C TYR A 458 -6.61 8.64 -11.51
N LEU A 459 -7.04 7.39 -11.66
CA LEU A 459 -7.24 6.46 -10.56
C LEU A 459 -6.00 5.60 -10.40
N ALA A 460 -5.25 5.87 -9.33
CA ALA A 460 -4.03 5.17 -8.96
C ALA A 460 -4.25 4.26 -7.73
N GLY A 461 -3.22 3.48 -7.42
CA GLY A 461 -3.18 2.52 -6.31
C GLY A 461 -3.25 1.08 -6.81
N GLY A 462 -2.69 0.15 -6.02
CA GLY A 462 -2.71 -1.28 -6.36
C GLY A 462 -4.13 -1.84 -6.55
N PHE A 463 -5.09 -1.22 -5.86
CA PHE A 463 -6.51 -1.52 -5.95
C PHE A 463 -7.21 -0.90 -7.19
N GLY A 464 -6.83 0.32 -7.57
CA GLY A 464 -7.58 1.16 -8.52
C GLY A 464 -7.73 0.59 -9.92
N ARG A 465 -6.88 -0.37 -10.34
CA ARG A 465 -6.93 -0.99 -11.68
C ARG A 465 -8.15 -1.89 -11.89
N HIS A 466 -8.54 -2.66 -10.88
CA HIS A 466 -9.62 -3.66 -10.99
C HIS A 466 -10.98 -3.11 -10.55
N LEU A 467 -10.99 -1.86 -10.08
CA LEU A 467 -12.18 -1.12 -9.70
C LEU A 467 -13.19 -1.04 -10.85
N ASN A 468 -14.46 -1.29 -10.56
CA ASN A 468 -15.55 -0.97 -11.46
C ASN A 468 -15.89 0.52 -11.35
N VAL A 469 -15.55 1.30 -12.38
CA VAL A 469 -15.77 2.76 -12.41
C VAL A 469 -17.24 3.12 -12.20
N GLU A 470 -18.17 2.40 -12.81
CA GLU A 470 -19.60 2.67 -12.65
C GLU A 470 -20.11 2.35 -11.24
N ALA A 471 -19.61 1.27 -10.63
CA ALA A 471 -19.93 0.95 -9.25
C ALA A 471 -19.36 2.02 -8.29
N ALA A 472 -18.12 2.44 -8.52
CA ALA A 472 -17.45 3.48 -7.73
C ALA A 472 -18.20 4.82 -7.80
N LYS A 473 -18.69 5.21 -8.99
CA LYS A 473 -19.54 6.39 -9.17
C LYS A 473 -20.88 6.24 -8.46
N ARG A 474 -21.54 5.08 -8.55
CA ARG A 474 -22.84 4.82 -7.92
C ARG A 474 -22.78 4.98 -6.39
N ILE A 475 -21.74 4.46 -5.76
CA ILE A 475 -21.53 4.60 -4.30
C ILE A 475 -20.99 5.99 -3.92
N GLY A 476 -20.57 6.78 -4.91
CA GLY A 476 -20.00 8.13 -4.75
C GLY A 476 -18.55 8.14 -4.29
N LEU A 477 -17.80 7.05 -4.44
CA LEU A 477 -16.39 6.99 -4.05
C LEU A 477 -15.51 7.91 -4.93
N ILE A 478 -15.89 8.06 -6.20
CA ILE A 478 -15.19 8.89 -7.18
C ILE A 478 -16.19 9.89 -7.80
N PRO A 479 -15.71 11.01 -8.35
CA PRO A 479 -16.58 12.00 -8.97
C PRO A 479 -17.46 11.42 -10.09
N ASN A 480 -18.70 11.88 -10.17
CA ASN A 480 -19.65 11.49 -11.20
C ASN A 480 -19.39 12.23 -12.53
N ILE A 481 -18.24 11.99 -13.14
CA ILE A 481 -17.82 12.60 -14.42
C ILE A 481 -17.87 11.60 -15.58
N ASP A 482 -17.68 12.09 -16.80
CA ASP A 482 -17.60 11.25 -18.01
C ASP A 482 -16.47 10.20 -17.86
N ASN A 483 -16.80 8.94 -18.14
CA ASN A 483 -15.85 7.82 -18.03
C ASN A 483 -14.65 7.96 -18.96
N THR A 484 -14.77 8.70 -20.07
CA THR A 484 -13.66 8.99 -20.98
C THR A 484 -12.57 9.85 -20.33
N LYS A 485 -12.91 10.61 -19.28
CA LYS A 485 -11.97 11.39 -18.48
C LYS A 485 -11.28 10.55 -17.40
N ILE A 486 -11.81 9.37 -17.07
CA ILE A 486 -11.31 8.53 -15.97
C ILE A 486 -10.30 7.51 -16.50
N LEU A 487 -9.05 7.59 -16.03
CA LEU A 487 -7.98 6.69 -16.42
C LEU A 487 -7.47 5.89 -15.21
N GLN A 488 -7.74 4.59 -15.21
CA GLN A 488 -7.16 3.66 -14.24
C GLN A 488 -5.72 3.34 -14.63
N VAL A 489 -4.76 3.83 -13.84
CA VAL A 489 -3.32 3.74 -14.15
C VAL A 489 -2.60 2.66 -13.35
N GLY A 490 -3.23 2.11 -12.31
CA GLY A 490 -2.60 1.14 -11.42
C GLY A 490 -1.64 1.80 -10.43
N ASN A 491 -0.55 1.13 -10.07
CA ASN A 491 0.41 1.68 -9.11
C ASN A 491 1.27 2.78 -9.78
N ALA A 492 0.86 4.04 -9.65
CA ALA A 492 1.61 5.17 -10.19
C ALA A 492 2.87 5.50 -9.36
N ALA A 493 2.88 5.17 -8.06
CA ALA A 493 4.02 5.42 -7.18
C ALA A 493 5.26 4.61 -7.61
N ILE A 494 5.10 3.32 -7.96
CA ILE A 494 6.23 2.49 -8.43
C ILE A 494 6.74 2.98 -9.80
N GLU A 495 5.87 3.43 -10.70
CA GLU A 495 6.27 3.97 -12.02
C GLU A 495 7.01 5.31 -11.86
N GLY A 496 6.56 6.16 -10.94
CA GLY A 496 7.28 7.38 -10.57
C GLY A 496 8.65 7.07 -9.96
N ALA A 497 8.74 6.08 -9.07
CA ALA A 497 10.00 5.63 -8.47
C ALA A 497 10.97 5.07 -9.53
N CYS A 498 10.47 4.32 -10.52
CA CYS A 498 11.26 3.84 -11.64
C CYS A 498 11.75 4.99 -12.54
N THR A 499 10.89 5.98 -12.80
CA THR A 499 11.26 7.19 -13.57
C THR A 499 12.38 7.95 -12.86
N ALA A 500 12.26 8.13 -11.55
CA ALA A 500 13.31 8.74 -10.74
C ALA A 500 14.59 7.88 -10.72
N LEU A 501 14.49 6.55 -10.61
CA LEU A 501 15.67 5.66 -10.67
C LEU A 501 16.45 5.83 -11.99
N LEU A 502 15.72 5.87 -13.11
CA LEU A 502 16.29 5.91 -14.46
C LEU A 502 16.70 7.31 -14.96
N SER A 503 16.34 8.39 -14.24
CA SER A 503 16.62 9.76 -14.69
C SER A 503 16.86 10.73 -13.53
N ARG A 504 18.10 11.23 -13.41
CA ARG A 504 18.46 12.29 -12.45
C ARG A 504 17.81 13.62 -12.80
N SER A 505 17.68 13.97 -14.08
CA SER A 505 16.95 15.18 -14.47
C SER A 505 15.50 15.16 -13.96
N LYS A 506 14.82 14.01 -14.04
CA LYS A 506 13.49 13.82 -13.44
C LYS A 506 13.49 13.90 -11.90
N ARG A 507 14.57 13.48 -11.22
CA ARG A 507 14.71 13.70 -9.75
C ARG A 507 14.77 15.20 -9.42
N VAL A 508 15.58 15.96 -10.15
CA VAL A 508 15.72 17.40 -9.94
C VAL A 508 14.40 18.11 -10.20
N GLU A 509 13.72 17.79 -11.31
CA GLU A 509 12.39 18.30 -11.62
C GLU A 509 11.40 18.02 -10.49
N LEU A 510 11.38 16.79 -9.96
CA LEU A 510 10.51 16.42 -8.86
C LEU A 510 10.83 17.19 -7.56
N GLU A 511 12.11 17.34 -7.23
CA GLU A 511 12.56 18.11 -6.06
C GLU A 511 12.16 19.58 -6.13
N ASP A 512 12.12 20.17 -7.32
CA ASP A 512 11.62 21.53 -7.52
C ASP A 512 10.09 21.60 -7.55
N LEU A 513 9.43 20.59 -8.13
CA LEU A 513 7.98 20.49 -8.20
C LEU A 513 7.34 20.46 -6.81
N VAL A 514 7.83 19.60 -5.90
CA VAL A 514 7.24 19.47 -4.55
C VAL A 514 7.27 20.78 -3.75
N LYS A 515 8.20 21.69 -4.05
CA LYS A 515 8.28 23.01 -3.40
C LYS A 515 7.15 23.95 -3.83
N ARG A 516 6.54 23.70 -4.99
CA ARG A 516 5.46 24.50 -5.57
C ARG A 516 4.07 23.97 -5.22
N VAL A 517 3.99 22.76 -4.66
CA VAL A 517 2.71 22.13 -4.29
C VAL A 517 2.15 22.81 -3.05
N ARG A 518 0.89 23.25 -3.12
CA ARG A 518 0.14 23.73 -1.95
C ARG A 518 -0.57 22.55 -1.29
N HIS A 519 -0.20 22.25 -0.05
CA HIS A 519 -0.87 21.23 0.75
C HIS A 519 -2.18 21.79 1.35
N CYS A 520 -3.30 21.13 1.08
CA CYS A 520 -4.60 21.41 1.67
C CYS A 520 -4.74 20.60 2.96
N ARG A 521 -4.68 21.27 4.10
CA ARG A 521 -4.69 20.63 5.43
C ARG A 521 -6.12 20.34 5.86
N LEU A 522 -6.62 19.17 5.45
CA LEU A 522 -7.99 18.73 5.68
C LEU A 522 -8.38 18.78 7.16
N GLU A 523 -7.46 18.43 8.06
CA GLU A 523 -7.69 18.38 9.50
C GLU A 523 -7.97 19.76 10.15
N THR A 524 -7.60 20.84 9.45
CA THR A 524 -7.84 22.22 9.88
C THR A 524 -8.89 22.94 9.03
N HIS A 525 -9.42 22.29 8.00
CA HIS A 525 -10.37 22.93 7.10
C HIS A 525 -11.75 23.03 7.76
N PRO A 526 -12.37 24.23 7.83
CA PRO A 526 -13.61 24.42 8.57
C PRO A 526 -14.79 23.60 8.02
N GLY A 527 -14.83 23.35 6.71
CA GLY A 527 -15.87 22.54 6.05
C GLY A 527 -15.62 21.03 6.06
N PHE A 528 -14.52 20.53 6.63
CA PHE A 528 -14.16 19.11 6.55
C PHE A 528 -15.26 18.19 7.09
N PHE A 529 -15.79 18.51 8.27
CA PHE A 529 -16.79 17.65 8.91
C PHE A 529 -18.11 17.63 8.15
N ASP A 530 -18.53 18.77 7.59
CA ASP A 530 -19.76 18.86 6.79
C ASP A 530 -19.64 18.02 5.52
N TYR A 531 -18.54 18.16 4.78
CA TYR A 531 -18.29 17.36 3.59
C TYR A 531 -18.07 15.87 3.90
N PHE A 532 -17.47 15.55 5.04
CA PHE A 532 -17.29 14.17 5.50
C PHE A 532 -18.63 13.50 5.80
N VAL A 533 -19.50 14.15 6.57
CA VAL A 533 -20.82 13.63 6.94
C VAL A 533 -21.69 13.44 5.70
N GLU A 534 -21.70 14.41 4.79
CA GLU A 534 -22.42 14.30 3.52
C GLU A 534 -21.82 13.19 2.64
N GLY A 535 -20.49 13.11 2.61
CA GLY A 535 -19.73 12.10 1.90
C GLY A 535 -19.99 10.67 2.38
N CYS A 536 -20.33 10.45 3.65
CA CYS A 536 -20.65 9.12 4.18
C CYS A 536 -21.92 8.49 3.54
N GLN A 537 -22.78 9.28 2.89
CA GLN A 537 -23.95 8.75 2.20
C GLN A 537 -23.55 8.06 0.88
N PHE A 538 -24.16 6.93 0.56
CA PHE A 538 -23.95 6.20 -0.69
C PHE A 538 -24.84 6.73 -1.82
N LYS A 539 -24.37 7.78 -2.49
CA LYS A 539 -25.01 8.39 -3.66
C LYS A 539 -23.96 8.95 -4.62
N PRO A 540 -24.28 9.16 -5.91
CA PRO A 540 -23.37 9.78 -6.85
C PRO A 540 -22.79 11.10 -6.32
N PHE A 541 -21.47 11.25 -6.46
CA PHE A 541 -20.76 12.42 -5.97
C PHE A 541 -20.68 13.49 -7.07
N GLU A 542 -21.45 14.55 -6.90
CA GLU A 542 -21.49 15.70 -7.80
C GLU A 542 -20.79 16.90 -7.13
N THR A 543 -20.39 17.88 -7.94
CA THR A 543 -19.77 19.12 -7.43
C THR A 543 -20.75 19.80 -6.47
N MET A 544 -20.39 19.91 -5.19
CA MET A 544 -21.17 20.70 -4.23
C MET A 544 -20.82 22.18 -4.45
N ILE A 545 -21.53 22.86 -5.34
CA ILE A 545 -21.37 24.30 -5.52
C ILE A 545 -22.00 24.99 -4.30
N GLN A 546 -21.17 25.66 -3.49
CA GLN A 546 -21.64 26.61 -2.46
C GLN A 546 -21.97 27.98 -3.05
#